data_AF-A0AAU4WAI8-F1
#
_entry.id   AF-A0AAU4WAI8-F1
#
_cell.length_a   1.000
_cell.length_b   1.000
_cell.length_c   1.000
_cell.angle_alpha   90.00
_cell.angle_beta   90.00
_cell.angle_gamma   90.00
#
_symmetry.space_group_name_H-M   'P 1'
#
loop_
_entity.id
_entity.type
_entity.pdbx_description
1 polymer ?
#
loop_
_entity_poly.entity_id
_entity_poly.type
_entity_poly.pdbx_seq_one_letter_code
_entity_poly.pdbx_strand_id
1 'polypeptide(L)'
;MSLLFIGIDPNTGDKQSPTVWVDQDKQEFVFQGWKPSTELEAECAQFEVPGHAKGIPDGEAVVRIPAHMVSMIREACDALERANV
;
A
#
# COMPACT_ATOMS: atom_id res chain seq x y z
N MET A 1 -11.32 -15.82 -2.60
CA MET A 1 -10.89 -14.45 -2.99
C MET A 1 -11.89 -13.48 -2.40
N SER A 2 -11.69 -13.07 -1.14
CA SER A 2 -12.48 -12.01 -0.52
C SER A 2 -11.59 -10.79 -0.27
N LEU A 3 -11.49 -9.92 -1.28
CA LEU A 3 -10.99 -8.57 -1.06
C LEU A 3 -12.02 -7.80 -0.24
N LEU A 4 -11.69 -7.50 1.00
CA LEU A 4 -12.45 -6.59 1.85
C LEU A 4 -12.05 -5.16 1.51
N PHE A 5 -13.00 -4.39 0.97
CA PHE A 5 -12.80 -2.95 0.76
C PHE A 5 -12.76 -2.21 2.09
N ILE A 6 -11.74 -1.37 2.27
CA ILE A 6 -11.56 -0.57 3.48
C ILE A 6 -11.89 0.90 3.22
N GLY A 7 -11.39 1.46 2.13
CA GLY A 7 -11.66 2.85 1.81
C GLY A 7 -10.94 3.37 0.57
N ILE A 8 -11.44 4.49 0.07
CA ILE A 8 -10.90 5.27 -1.04
C ILE A 8 -10.61 6.68 -0.53
N ASP A 9 -9.63 7.34 -1.14
CA ASP A 9 -9.35 8.75 -0.88
C ASP A 9 -10.62 9.62 -1.04
N PRO A 10 -11.09 10.31 0.02
CA PRO A 10 -12.29 11.13 -0.05
C PRO A 10 -12.09 12.47 -0.76
N ASN A 11 -10.83 12.89 -0.98
CA ASN A 11 -10.46 14.20 -1.51
C ASN A 11 -10.23 14.20 -3.03
N THR A 12 -10.38 13.05 -3.69
CA THR A 12 -10.11 12.94 -5.12
C THR A 12 -11.37 13.16 -5.94
N GLY A 13 -11.33 14.10 -6.89
CA GLY A 13 -12.23 14.09 -8.04
C GLY A 13 -11.93 12.92 -8.99
N ASP A 14 -12.71 12.79 -10.08
CA ASP A 14 -12.79 11.62 -10.99
C ASP A 14 -11.49 11.00 -11.55
N LYS A 15 -10.30 11.58 -11.29
CA LYS A 15 -9.03 11.20 -11.94
C LYS A 15 -7.99 10.58 -11.02
N GLN A 16 -8.21 10.57 -9.72
CA GLN A 16 -7.30 9.95 -8.76
C GLN A 16 -8.16 9.14 -7.78
N SER A 17 -7.70 7.98 -7.37
CA SER A 17 -8.47 7.13 -6.44
C SER A 17 -7.55 6.19 -5.68
N PRO A 18 -6.59 6.69 -4.88
CA PRO A 18 -5.89 5.83 -3.95
C PRO A 18 -6.88 5.04 -3.09
N THR A 19 -6.70 3.73 -3.00
CA THR A 19 -7.69 2.81 -2.45
C THR A 19 -7.01 1.70 -1.66
N VAL A 20 -7.65 1.28 -0.57
CA VAL A 20 -7.16 0.25 0.36
C VAL A 20 -8.15 -0.91 0.40
N TRP A 21 -7.64 -2.11 0.23
CA TRP A 21 -8.33 -3.36 0.50
C TRP A 21 -7.47 -4.27 1.38
N VAL A 22 -8.11 -5.31 1.89
CA VAL A 22 -7.47 -6.45 2.55
C VAL A 22 -7.83 -7.72 1.78
N ASP A 23 -6.84 -8.51 1.37
CA ASP A 23 -7.08 -9.89 0.93
C ASP A 23 -7.10 -10.78 2.17
N GLN A 24 -8.31 -11.15 2.61
CA GLN A 24 -8.48 -11.93 3.84
C GLN A 24 -8.02 -13.38 3.68
N ASP A 25 -8.00 -13.92 2.46
CA ASP A 25 -7.55 -15.30 2.24
C ASP A 25 -6.03 -15.39 2.33
N LYS A 26 -5.34 -14.38 1.78
CA LYS A 26 -3.88 -14.33 1.78
C LYS A 26 -3.28 -13.62 2.98
N GLN A 27 -4.10 -12.94 3.78
CA GLN A 27 -3.66 -12.09 4.88
C GLN A 27 -2.73 -10.97 4.39
N GLU A 28 -3.10 -10.32 3.27
CA GLU A 28 -2.30 -9.28 2.61
C GLU A 28 -3.04 -7.93 2.59
N PHE A 29 -2.27 -6.85 2.66
CA PHE A 29 -2.76 -5.53 2.32
C PHE A 29 -2.68 -5.31 0.81
N VAL A 30 -3.72 -4.72 0.22
CA VAL A 30 -3.73 -4.35 -1.20
C VAL A 30 -3.94 -2.85 -1.33
N PHE A 31 -3.01 -2.18 -1.99
CA PHE A 31 -3.02 -0.73 -2.18
C PHE A 31 -3.05 -0.36 -3.66
N GLN A 32 -3.99 0.51 -4.02
CA GLN A 32 -3.90 1.33 -5.21
C GLN A 32 -3.45 2.72 -4.79
N GLY A 33 -2.46 3.29 -5.47
CA GLY A 33 -1.93 4.61 -5.17
C GLY A 33 -1.29 5.28 -6.38
N TRP A 34 -0.54 6.35 -6.14
CA TRP A 34 0.17 7.06 -7.19
C TRP A 34 1.54 6.46 -7.44
N LYS A 35 1.98 6.51 -8.69
CA LYS A 35 3.35 6.15 -9.04
C LYS A 35 4.34 7.17 -8.44
N PRO A 36 5.53 6.73 -7.99
CA PRO A 36 6.60 7.64 -7.58
C PRO A 36 7.14 8.41 -8.78
N SER A 37 7.88 9.49 -8.52
CA SER A 37 8.81 10.02 -9.52
C SER A 37 10.04 9.14 -9.59
N THR A 38 10.83 9.25 -10.66
CA THR A 38 12.09 8.50 -10.81
C THR A 38 13.06 8.80 -9.66
N GLU A 39 13.11 10.04 -9.18
CA GLU A 39 13.97 10.44 -8.07
C GLU A 39 13.55 9.76 -6.75
N LEU A 40 12.25 9.77 -6.45
CA LEU A 40 11.73 9.13 -5.24
C LEU A 40 11.92 7.62 -5.27
N GLU A 41 11.67 6.99 -6.42
CA GLU A 41 11.89 5.55 -6.60
C GLU A 41 13.37 5.19 -6.44
N ALA A 42 14.28 6.00 -7.01
CA ALA A 42 15.72 5.82 -6.85
C ALA A 42 16.16 5.99 -5.39
N GLU A 43 15.60 6.96 -4.67
CA GLU A 43 15.85 7.17 -3.23
C GLU A 43 15.42 5.95 -2.41
N CYS A 44 14.21 5.44 -2.63
CA CYS A 44 13.74 4.20 -1.99
C CYS A 44 14.68 3.01 -2.31
N ALA A 45 15.10 2.88 -3.57
CA ALA A 45 16.01 1.83 -4.02
C ALA A 45 17.43 1.94 -3.42
N GLN A 46 17.81 3.09 -2.84
CA GLN A 46 19.09 3.23 -2.14
C GLN A 46 19.08 2.59 -0.74
N PHE A 47 17.90 2.34 -0.15
CA PHE A 47 17.81 1.83 1.21
C PHE A 47 18.34 0.39 1.28
N GLU A 48 19.29 0.17 2.19
CA GLU A 48 19.96 -1.13 2.35
C GLU A 48 19.65 -1.69 3.73
N VAL A 49 19.20 -2.95 3.74
CA VAL A 49 19.02 -3.73 4.96
C VAL A 49 20.10 -4.82 4.97
N PRO A 50 20.83 -5.01 6.08
CA PRO A 50 21.85 -6.06 6.16
C PRO A 50 21.31 -7.42 5.72
N GLY A 51 21.97 -8.06 4.77
CA GLY A 51 21.56 -9.35 4.22
C GLY A 51 20.64 -9.28 2.99
N HIS A 52 20.32 -8.08 2.49
CA HIS A 52 19.49 -7.88 1.29
C HIS A 52 20.26 -7.14 0.19
N ALA A 53 19.94 -7.45 -1.06
CA ALA A 53 20.49 -6.71 -2.20
C ALA A 53 19.91 -5.29 -2.25
N LYS A 54 20.73 -4.35 -2.70
CA LYS A 54 20.31 -2.96 -2.94
C LYS A 54 19.44 -2.88 -4.19
N GLY A 55 18.37 -2.09 -4.13
CA GLY A 55 17.43 -1.88 -5.24
C GLY A 55 16.01 -2.33 -4.92
N ILE A 56 15.10 -2.14 -5.87
CA ILE A 56 13.73 -2.68 -5.85
C ILE A 56 13.73 -3.93 -6.73
N PRO A 57 13.49 -5.13 -6.19
CA PRO A 57 13.44 -6.38 -6.96
C PRO A 57 12.34 -6.43 -8.02
N ASP A 58 12.51 -7.34 -8.98
CA ASP A 58 11.49 -7.64 -9.98
C ASP A 58 10.20 -8.13 -9.30
N GLY A 59 9.08 -7.47 -9.60
CA GLY A 59 7.77 -7.76 -9.02
C GLY A 59 7.41 -6.91 -7.81
N GLU A 60 8.33 -6.11 -7.29
CA GLU A 60 8.07 -5.11 -6.25
C GLU A 60 7.87 -3.73 -6.86
N ALA A 61 7.13 -2.86 -6.16
CA ALA A 61 6.88 -1.50 -6.61
C ALA A 61 6.74 -0.55 -5.42
N VAL A 62 7.29 0.66 -5.57
CA VAL A 62 6.99 1.77 -4.67
C VAL A 62 5.65 2.36 -5.08
N VAL A 63 4.75 2.53 -4.10
CA VAL A 63 3.44 3.14 -4.30
C VAL A 63 3.26 4.27 -3.30
N ARG A 64 2.82 5.44 -3.76
CA ARG A 64 2.54 6.59 -2.90
C ARG A 64 1.08 6.57 -2.46
N ILE A 65 0.86 6.64 -1.16
CA ILE A 65 -0.47 6.77 -0.54
C ILE A 65 -0.56 8.12 0.18
N PRO A 66 -1.65 8.89 0.01
CA PRO A 66 -1.82 10.17 0.69
C PRO A 66 -1.89 10.04 2.21
N ALA A 67 -1.28 10.99 2.93
CA ALA A 67 -1.22 10.95 4.39
C ALA A 67 -2.59 11.00 5.07
N HIS A 68 -3.60 11.65 4.47
CA HIS A 68 -4.95 11.69 5.04
C HIS A 68 -5.69 10.35 4.98
N MET A 69 -5.16 9.35 4.27
CA MET A 69 -5.69 7.99 4.29
C MET A 69 -5.23 7.14 5.49
N VAL A 70 -4.44 7.71 6.42
CA VAL A 70 -3.92 6.99 7.59
C VAL A 70 -5.01 6.27 8.39
N SER A 71 -6.21 6.86 8.54
CA SER A 71 -7.32 6.18 9.23
C SER A 71 -7.79 4.92 8.51
N MET A 72 -7.83 4.94 7.17
CA MET A 72 -8.21 3.76 6.38
C MET A 72 -7.13 2.67 6.47
N ILE A 73 -5.85 3.05 6.45
CA ILE A 73 -4.76 2.07 6.62
C ILE A 73 -4.81 1.41 7.99
N ARG A 74 -5.12 2.16 9.05
CA ARG A 74 -5.33 1.59 10.40
C ARG A 74 -6.49 0.62 10.44
N GLU A 75 -7.63 0.97 9.85
CA GLU A 75 -8.76 0.04 9.75
C GLU A 75 -8.42 -1.23 8.97
N ALA A 76 -7.57 -1.14 7.94
CA ALA A 76 -7.09 -2.32 7.23
C ALA A 76 -6.28 -3.25 8.14
N CYS A 77 -5.43 -2.70 9.02
CA CYS A 77 -4.72 -3.47 10.03
C CYS A 77 -5.70 -4.17 10.97
N ASP A 78 -6.63 -3.41 11.54
CA ASP A 78 -7.63 -3.95 12.47
C ASP A 78 -8.48 -5.04 11.81
N ALA A 79 -8.80 -4.90 10.52
CA ALA A 79 -9.56 -5.89 9.77
C ALA A 79 -8.81 -7.21 9.54
N LEU A 80 -7.50 -7.16 9.29
CA LEU A 80 -6.67 -8.37 9.22
C LEU A 80 -6.56 -9.05 10.59
N GLU A 81 -6.32 -8.27 11.65
CA GLU A 81 -6.20 -8.80 13.00
C GLU A 81 -7.48 -9.50 13.46
N ARG A 82 -8.66 -8.90 13.22
CA ARG A 82 -9.96 -9.52 13.55
C ARG A 82 -10.22 -10.82 12.79
N ALA A 83 -9.70 -10.96 11.57
CA ALA A 83 -9.89 -12.17 10.77
C ALA A 83 -9.08 -13.37 11.31
N ASN A 84 -8.10 -13.12 12.18
CA ASN A 84 -7.21 -14.12 12.75
C ASN A 84 -7.58 -14.53 14.20
N VAL A 85 -8.77 -14.12 14.68
CA VAL A 85 -9.33 -14.44 16.01
C VAL A 85 -10.48 -15.44 15.91
#